data_AF-A0A396KJM4-F1
#
_entry.id   AF-A0A396KJM4-F1
#
_cell.length_a   1.000
_cell.length_b   1.000
_cell.length_c   1.000
_cell.angle_alpha   90.00
_cell.angle_beta   90.00
_cell.angle_gamma   90.00
#
_symmetry.space_group_name_H-M   'P 1'
#
loop_
_entity.id
_entity.type
_entity.pdbx_description
1 polymer ?
#
loop_
_entity_poly.entity_id
_entity_poly.type
_entity_poly.pdbx_seq_one_letter_code
_entity_poly.pdbx_strand_id
1 'polypeptide(L)' 'MSWYTEEEIEKLLEDEELRKRIARFVTMSGEEFFDEVYTHLSPEELEEYLEENPSERKYLKRYEP' A
#
# COMPACT_ATOMS: atom_id res chain seq x y z
N MET A 1 -11.89 -13.99 -11.87
CA MET A 1 -11.50 -15.20 -11.13
C MET A 1 -10.86 -14.75 -9.84
N SER A 2 -11.20 -15.38 -8.71
CA SER A 2 -10.44 -15.20 -7.48
C SER A 2 -9.10 -15.92 -7.65
N TRP A 3 -8.00 -15.27 -7.27
CA TRP A 3 -6.66 -15.88 -7.30
C TRP A 3 -6.50 -17.02 -6.29
N TYR A 4 -7.38 -17.06 -5.28
CA TYR A 4 -7.39 -18.06 -4.21
C TYR A 4 -8.79 -18.60 -3.96
N THR A 5 -8.87 -19.88 -3.59
CA THR A 5 -10.08 -20.51 -3.04
C THR A 5 -10.26 -20.12 -1.56
N GLU A 6 -11.47 -20.31 -1.03
CA GLU A 6 -11.78 -20.02 0.37
C GLU A 6 -10.89 -20.83 1.34
N GLU A 7 -10.62 -22.10 1.02
CA GLU A 7 -9.74 -22.96 1.81
C GLU A 7 -8.26 -22.50 1.79
N GLU A 8 -7.80 -21.96 0.66
CA GLU A 8 -6.46 -21.38 0.55
C GLU A 8 -6.35 -20.07 1.36
N ILE A 9 -7.41 -19.25 1.37
CA ILE A 9 -7.47 -18.05 2.19
C ILE A 9 -7.45 -18.42 3.68
N GLU A 10 -8.22 -19.42 4.12
CA GLU A 10 -8.19 -19.89 5.51
C GLU A 10 -6.79 -20.33 5.94
N LYS A 11 -6.09 -21.12 5.11
CA LYS A 11 -4.70 -21.53 5.36
C LYS A 11 -3.73 -20.34 5.46
N LEU A 12 -3.90 -19.33 4.61
CA LEU A 12 -3.10 -18.10 4.69
C LEU A 12 -3.39 -17.33 5.98
N LEU A 13 -4.65 -17.27 6.41
CA LEU A 13 -5.05 -16.62 7.66
C LEU A 13 -4.55 -17.34 8.92
N GLU A 14 -4.09 -18.59 8.83
CA GLU A 14 -3.44 -19.27 9.96
C GLU A 14 -2.02 -18.74 10.21
N ASP A 15 -1.37 -18.13 9.22
CA ASP A 15 -0.04 -17.55 9.36
C ASP A 15 -0.10 -16.27 10.24
N GLU A 16 0.57 -16.31 11.39
CA GLU A 16 0.61 -15.19 12.34
C GLU A 16 1.37 -13.98 11.77
N GLU A 17 2.43 -14.21 11.00
CA GLU A 17 3.22 -13.15 10.39
C GLU A 17 2.43 -12.47 9.26
N LEU A 18 1.73 -13.25 8.44
CA LEU A 18 0.84 -12.70 7.42
C LEU A 18 -0.28 -11.87 8.05
N ARG A 19 -0.91 -12.38 9.12
CA ARG A 19 -1.93 -11.63 9.87
C ARG A 19 -1.39 -10.33 10.44
N LYS A 20 -0.19 -10.33 11.02
CA LYS A 20 0.45 -9.10 11.53
C LYS A 20 0.71 -8.11 10.39
N ARG A 21 1.15 -8.58 9.23
CA ARG A 21 1.40 -7.73 8.06
C ARG A 21 0.13 -7.12 7.50
N ILE A 22 -0.95 -7.92 7.40
CA ILE A 22 -2.28 -7.43 6.99
C ILE A 22 -2.81 -6.44 8.02
N ALA A 23 -2.73 -6.76 9.32
CA ALA A 23 -3.17 -5.87 10.39
C ALA A 23 -2.43 -4.54 10.32
N ARG A 24 -1.10 -4.55 10.20
CA ARG A 24 -0.28 -3.35 10.01
C ARG A 24 -0.75 -2.55 8.81
N PHE A 25 -0.93 -3.21 7.66
CA PHE A 25 -1.40 -2.56 6.43
C PHE A 25 -2.77 -1.89 6.59
N VAL A 26 -3.74 -2.56 7.22
CA VAL A 26 -5.09 -2.01 7.46
C VAL A 26 -5.07 -0.87 8.47
N THR A 27 -4.17 -0.91 9.46
CA THR A 27 -4.03 0.16 10.46
C THR A 27 -3.16 1.33 10.01
N MET A 28 -2.40 1.15 8.93
CA MET A 28 -1.49 2.15 8.39
C MET A 28 -2.28 3.34 7.85
N SER A 29 -1.84 4.55 8.19
CA SER A 29 -2.47 5.74 7.61
C SER A 29 -2.15 5.83 6.12
N GLY A 30 -3.05 6.46 5.33
CA GLY A 30 -2.78 6.70 3.90
C GLY A 30 -1.52 7.55 3.66
N GLU A 31 -1.06 8.28 4.67
CA GLU A 31 0.20 9.00 4.66
C GLU A 31 1.40 8.05 4.80
N GLU A 32 1.40 7.18 5.80
CA GLU A 32 2.47 6.17 5.96
C GLU A 32 2.56 5.22 4.76
N PHE A 33 1.41 4.88 4.17
CA PHE A 33 1.38 4.11 2.93
C PHE A 33 2.03 4.88 1.77
N PHE A 34 1.69 6.17 1.62
CA PHE A 34 2.27 7.03 0.58
C PHE A 34 3.78 7.19 0.75
N ASP A 35 4.28 7.32 1.98
CA ASP A 35 5.72 7.39 2.26
C ASP A 35 6.45 6.10 1.80
N GLU A 36 5.85 4.93 2.07
CA GLU A 36 6.42 3.65 1.62
C GLU A 36 6.44 3.57 0.09
N VAL A 37 5.34 3.95 -0.58
CA VAL A 37 5.27 3.99 -2.06
C VAL A 37 6.30 4.98 -2.63
N TYR A 38 6.38 6.19 -2.09
CA TYR A 38 7.31 7.24 -2.54
C TYR A 38 8.77 6.78 -2.50
N THR A 39 9.17 6.01 -1.48
CA THR A 39 10.56 5.51 -1.37
C THR A 39 10.92 4.42 -2.38
N HIS A 40 9.93 3.76 -2.99
CA HIS A 40 10.15 2.65 -3.93
C HIS A 40 9.93 3.05 -5.39
N LEU A 41 9.31 4.19 -5.67
CA LEU A 41 9.06 4.68 -7.02
C LEU A 41 10.14 5.67 -7.50
N SER A 42 10.49 5.59 -8.78
CA SER A 42 11.20 6.67 -9.45
C SER A 42 10.30 7.90 -9.65
N PRO A 43 10.84 9.09 -9.93
CA PRO A 43 10.03 10.29 -10.14
C PRO A 43 9.00 10.16 -11.27
N GLU A 44 9.30 9.37 -12.31
CA GLU A 44 8.41 9.12 -13.44
C GLU A 44 7.24 8.22 -13.01
N GLU A 45 7.53 7.11 -12.34
CA GLU A 45 6.52 6.18 -11.82
C GLU A 45 5.65 6.82 -10.73
N LEU A 46 6.22 7.74 -9.95
CA LEU A 46 5.47 8.50 -8.96
C LEU A 46 4.45 9.44 -9.62
N GLU A 47 4.79 10.10 -10.72
CA GLU A 47 3.84 10.96 -11.43
C GLU A 47 2.69 10.13 -12.01
N GLU A 48 2.98 8.97 -12.63
CA GLU A 48 1.94 8.04 -13.11
C GLU A 48 1.03 7.56 -11.95
N TYR A 49 1.62 7.18 -10.81
CA TYR A 49 0.87 6.80 -9.62
C TYR A 49 -0.08 7.91 -9.14
N LEU A 50 0.35 9.17 -9.19
CA LEU A 50 -0.43 10.33 -8.77
C LEU A 50 -1.46 10.79 -9.80
N GLU A 51 -1.28 10.45 -11.07
CA GLU A 51 -2.32 10.59 -12.10
C GLU A 51 -3.46 9.61 -11.82
N GLU A 52 -3.15 8.37 -11.43
CA GLU A 52 -4.15 7.38 -11.01
C GLU A 52 -4.76 7.72 -9.63
N ASN A 53 -3.98 8.31 -8.73
CA ASN A 53 -4.36 8.64 -7.36
C ASN A 53 -4.25 10.15 -7.07
N PRO A 54 -5.07 11.01 -7.71
CA PRO A 54 -4.92 12.46 -7.62
C PRO A 54 -5.14 13.02 -6.20
N SER A 55 -5.88 12.28 -5.36
CA SER A 55 -6.13 12.65 -3.96
C SER A 55 -4.87 12.53 -3.09
N GLU A 56 -3.88 11.75 -3.49
CA GLU A 56 -2.64 11.52 -2.74
C GLU A 56 -1.58 12.58 -2.99
N ARG A 57 -1.76 13.43 -4.02
CA ARG A 57 -0.93 14.63 -4.24
C ARG A 57 -0.84 15.55 -3.01
N LYS A 58 -1.82 15.48 -2.11
CA LYS A 58 -1.80 16.21 -0.82
C LYS A 58 -0.63 15.82 0.08
N TYR A 59 -0.11 14.60 -0.04
CA TYR A 59 1.02 14.09 0.75
C TYR A 59 2.37 14.55 0.18
N LEU A 60 2.44 14.82 -1.13
CA LEU A 60 3.65 15.29 -1.82
C LEU A 60 4.18 16.63 -1.29
N LYS A 61 3.28 17.50 -0.81
CA LYS A 61 3.60 18.81 -0.23
C LYS A 61 4.57 18.76 0.97
N ARG A 62 4.78 17.58 1.57
CA ARG A 62 5.73 17.37 2.67
C ARG A 62 7.16 17.13 2.20
N TYR A 63 7.33 16.80 0.93
CA TYR A 63 8.61 16.49 0.29
C TYR A 63 9.09 17.61 -0.64
N GLU A 64 8.26 18.63 -0.89
CA GLU A 64 8.69 19.86 -1.56
C GLU A 64 9.58 20.69 -0.59
N PRO A 65 10.78 21.11 -1.02
CA PRO A 65 11.72 21.87 -0.18
C PRO A 65 11.28 23.29 0.13
#